data_AF-A0A0C1CVD2-F1
#
_entry.id   AF-A0A0C1CVD2-F1
#
_cell.length_a   1.000
_cell.length_b   1.000
_cell.length_c   1.000
_cell.angle_alpha   90.00
_cell.angle_beta   90.00
_cell.angle_gamma   90.00
#
_symmetry.space_group_name_H-M   'P 1'
#
loop_
_entity.id
_entity.type
_entity.pdbx_description
1 polymer ?
#
loop_
_entity_poly.entity_id
_entity_poly.type
_entity_poly.pdbx_seq_one_letter_code
_entity_poly.pdbx_strand_id
1 'polypeptide(L)'
;MSEVQPNNMHPVFLNLERISVMLVGHDDLIFRAVKQIGRNSINCKIKIFDENISDELIELSSAKSNITLFARKMEEDDLQDFALLIISIEDHEYEEHLLQISQNKNILINVIGKPQISDFSLVSVIKKENIKLGISSNDYSPEVQKRINRIIEHSIPSDLEEFIDKLKLTYKNPLMNRDDELKTLDNITAEYLDQKQKHLLADSEFENLEKITKAVRRHSNIYLGIIGVLVLIAVLSYILFEFQLFPNINEFLNADNHIFYKMLAVGFVAELVVGSTGMGYGIICTTILLMLNIAPPIISASIHSAETFTSAAGSISHFRLKNVNIKLVKALSFPAIIGAIVGALSLTYFGEHYAHILKPLISCYTLYLGINILRNAFKKNKKKNSTQKSGRNIRVLGLFGGFIDSFTGGGWGPIVTGTLLKDGRTPRYVIGSSTFAKFILTITSAITFVMTIGIQHWNIVLGILIGGIITAPFAAMLTSRLPIKKMFVVIGVLIITLSLISIVKSLT
;
A
#
# COMPACT_ATOMS: atom_id res chain seq x y z
N MET A 1 -50.74 25.69 10.73
CA MET A 1 -49.27 25.74 10.83
C MET A 1 -48.91 27.21 10.71
N SER A 2 -48.54 27.85 11.81
CA SER A 2 -48.05 29.23 11.80
C SER A 2 -46.80 29.29 10.94
N GLU A 3 -46.74 30.24 10.00
CA GLU A 3 -45.53 30.51 9.22
C GLU A 3 -44.39 30.83 10.19
N VAL A 4 -43.38 29.95 10.24
CA VAL A 4 -42.14 30.20 10.98
C VAL A 4 -41.45 31.36 10.27
N GLN A 5 -41.44 32.54 10.88
CA GLN A 5 -40.71 33.68 10.32
C GLN A 5 -39.21 33.37 10.27
N PRO A 6 -38.51 33.78 9.20
CA PRO A 6 -37.07 33.60 9.10
C PRO A 6 -36.36 34.49 10.12
N ASN A 7 -35.47 33.91 10.92
CA ASN A 7 -34.54 34.65 11.75
C ASN A 7 -33.51 35.39 10.87
N ASN A 8 -33.61 36.70 10.87
CA ASN A 8 -32.77 37.59 10.07
C ASN A 8 -31.54 38.08 10.85
N MET A 9 -31.29 37.61 12.08
CA MET A 9 -30.13 38.03 12.87
C MET A 9 -28.84 37.47 12.26
N HIS A 10 -27.82 38.35 12.16
CA HIS A 10 -26.50 37.95 11.69
C HIS A 10 -25.63 37.46 12.87
N PRO A 11 -24.99 36.29 12.77
CA PRO A 11 -24.17 35.77 13.85
C PRO A 11 -22.88 36.58 14.00
N VAL A 12 -22.68 37.20 15.16
CA VAL A 12 -21.47 37.95 15.51
C VAL A 12 -20.95 37.57 16.90
N PHE A 13 -19.62 37.55 17.06
CA PHE A 13 -19.00 37.38 18.38
C PHE A 13 -18.56 38.75 18.92
N LEU A 14 -19.17 39.16 20.03
CA LEU A 14 -18.82 40.39 20.73
C LEU A 14 -17.83 40.12 21.86
N ASN A 15 -16.80 40.97 21.98
CA ASN A 15 -15.86 40.90 23.10
C ASN A 15 -16.40 41.68 24.31
N LEU A 16 -17.21 41.02 25.14
CA LEU A 16 -17.82 41.61 26.33
C LEU A 16 -16.83 41.92 27.46
N GLU A 17 -15.53 41.62 27.32
CA GLU A 17 -14.53 42.14 28.27
C GLU A 17 -14.20 43.62 28.01
N ARG A 18 -14.50 44.11 26.81
CA ARG A 18 -14.30 45.51 26.40
C ARG A 18 -15.59 46.30 26.33
N ILE A 19 -16.74 45.63 26.44
CA ILE A 19 -18.07 46.22 26.31
C ILE A 19 -18.81 46.01 27.62
N SER A 20 -19.32 47.09 28.20
CA SER A 20 -20.18 47.03 29.39
C SER A 20 -21.59 46.62 28.99
N VAL A 21 -22.20 45.73 29.78
CA VAL A 21 -23.57 45.24 29.56
C VAL A 21 -24.48 45.73 30.68
N MET A 22 -25.63 46.27 30.30
CA MET A 22 -26.67 46.68 31.22
C MET A 22 -27.85 45.72 31.16
N LEU A 23 -28.40 45.39 32.32
CA LEU A 23 -29.59 44.56 32.43
C LEU A 23 -30.67 45.27 33.25
N VAL A 24 -31.93 45.17 32.82
CA VAL A 24 -33.10 45.71 33.53
C VAL A 24 -34.10 44.59 33.77
N GLY A 25 -34.48 44.38 35.03
CA GLY A 25 -35.36 43.30 35.47
C GLY A 25 -34.77 42.44 36.60
N HIS A 26 -35.63 41.73 37.31
CA HIS A 26 -35.28 40.87 38.46
C HIS A 26 -35.63 39.39 38.26
N ASP A 27 -36.16 39.01 37.09
CA ASP A 27 -36.68 37.68 36.85
C ASP A 27 -35.59 36.61 36.59
N ASP A 28 -36.01 35.35 36.51
CA ASP A 28 -35.11 34.23 36.20
C ASP A 28 -34.50 34.35 34.79
N LEU A 29 -35.11 35.11 33.88
CA LEU A 29 -34.56 35.34 32.54
C LEU A 29 -33.32 36.22 32.59
N ILE A 30 -33.34 37.30 33.37
CA ILE A 30 -32.16 38.13 33.66
C ILE A 30 -31.09 37.31 34.36
N PHE A 31 -31.45 36.54 35.40
CA PHE A 31 -30.49 35.68 36.09
C PHE A 31 -29.78 34.70 35.13
N ARG A 32 -30.52 34.06 34.22
CA ARG A 32 -29.94 33.18 33.19
C ARG A 32 -29.02 33.94 32.23
N ALA A 33 -29.40 35.15 31.79
CA ALA A 33 -28.59 35.98 30.92
C ALA A 33 -27.24 36.34 31.58
N VAL A 34 -27.27 36.78 32.85
CA VAL A 34 -26.05 37.09 33.63
C VAL A 34 -25.14 35.85 33.74
N LYS A 35 -25.71 34.68 34.04
CA LYS A 35 -24.96 33.43 34.14
C LYS A 35 -24.33 33.03 32.80
N GLN A 36 -25.04 33.21 31.70
CA GLN A 36 -24.55 32.91 30.34
C GLN A 36 -23.41 33.85 29.94
N ILE A 37 -23.55 35.15 30.19
CA ILE A 37 -22.49 36.14 29.94
C ILE A 37 -21.27 35.80 30.80
N GLY A 38 -21.45 35.59 32.10
CA GLY A 38 -20.37 35.32 33.03
C GLY A 38 -19.62 34.00 32.79
N ARG A 39 -20.24 33.02 32.11
CA ARG A 39 -19.56 31.79 31.66
C ARG A 39 -18.66 32.01 30.44
N ASN A 40 -19.03 32.95 29.56
CA ASN A 40 -18.36 33.18 28.28
C ASN A 40 -17.35 34.34 28.32
N SER A 41 -17.58 35.30 29.21
CA SER A 41 -16.83 36.55 29.38
C SER A 41 -16.72 36.86 30.87
N ILE A 42 -15.70 36.27 31.50
CA ILE A 42 -15.54 36.24 32.97
C ILE A 42 -15.43 37.67 33.54
N ASN A 43 -14.74 38.56 32.83
CA ASN A 43 -14.45 39.94 33.26
C ASN A 43 -15.44 40.99 32.71
N CYS A 44 -16.57 40.55 32.13
CA CYS A 44 -17.59 41.47 31.61
C CYS A 44 -18.11 42.37 32.73
N LYS A 45 -18.11 43.69 32.51
CA LYS A 45 -18.71 44.64 33.46
C LYS A 45 -20.23 44.61 33.28
N ILE A 46 -20.95 44.24 34.32
CA ILE A 46 -22.40 44.09 34.31
C ILE A 46 -23.01 45.06 35.32
N LYS A 47 -23.98 45.87 34.87
CA LYS A 47 -24.85 46.66 35.77
C LYS A 47 -26.27 46.14 35.66
N ILE A 48 -26.93 45.92 36.79
CA ILE A 48 -28.32 45.42 36.84
C ILE A 48 -29.18 46.43 37.60
N PHE A 49 -30.31 46.81 37.01
CA PHE A 49 -31.27 47.77 37.54
C PHE A 49 -32.63 47.09 37.74
N ASP A 50 -33.14 47.12 38.96
CA ASP A 50 -34.51 46.76 39.28
C ASP A 50 -34.89 47.36 40.64
N GLU A 51 -36.16 47.65 40.89
CA GLU A 51 -36.63 48.14 42.20
C GLU A 51 -36.58 47.03 43.27
N ASN A 52 -36.74 45.77 42.86
CA ASN A 52 -36.81 44.59 43.72
C ASN A 52 -35.80 43.53 43.27
N ILE A 53 -34.54 43.68 43.67
CA ILE A 53 -33.47 42.74 43.31
C ILE A 53 -33.66 41.41 44.03
N SER A 54 -33.61 40.30 43.30
CA SER A 54 -33.73 38.94 43.84
C SER A 54 -32.50 38.52 44.66
N ASP A 55 -32.72 37.62 45.63
CA ASP A 55 -31.66 37.08 46.49
C ASP A 55 -30.55 36.38 45.69
N GLU A 56 -30.91 35.72 44.58
CA GLU A 56 -29.94 35.05 43.70
C GLU A 56 -28.99 36.03 43.00
N LEU A 57 -29.48 37.23 42.63
CA LEU A 57 -28.64 38.26 42.03
C LEU A 57 -27.72 38.91 43.05
N ILE A 58 -28.18 39.08 44.30
CA ILE A 58 -27.38 39.59 45.42
C ILE A 58 -26.23 38.63 45.74
N GLU A 59 -26.51 37.33 45.83
CA GLU A 59 -25.49 36.29 46.03
C GLU A 59 -24.46 36.31 44.89
N LEU A 60 -24.93 36.43 43.65
CA LEU A 60 -24.08 36.39 42.47
C LEU A 60 -23.19 37.64 42.32
N SER A 61 -23.68 38.82 42.71
CA SER A 61 -22.86 40.06 42.79
C SER A 61 -21.83 39.99 43.92
N SER A 62 -22.19 39.40 45.06
CA SER A 62 -21.25 39.19 46.19
C SER A 62 -20.08 38.29 45.81
N ALA A 63 -20.33 37.29 44.94
CA ALA A 63 -19.30 36.38 44.44
C ALA A 63 -18.40 36.99 43.33
N LYS A 64 -18.80 38.11 42.71
CA LYS A 64 -18.15 38.65 41.49
C LYS A 64 -18.12 40.17 41.48
N SER A 65 -16.92 40.74 41.64
CA SER A 65 -16.70 42.19 41.70
C SER A 65 -17.02 42.96 40.41
N ASN A 66 -17.21 42.27 39.28
CA ASN A 66 -17.57 42.85 37.99
C ASN A 66 -19.08 43.03 37.78
N ILE A 67 -19.90 42.72 38.79
CA ILE A 67 -21.37 42.81 38.74
C ILE A 67 -21.83 43.83 39.78
N THR A 68 -22.45 44.91 39.33
CA THR A 68 -22.97 46.00 40.17
C THR A 68 -24.49 46.03 40.13
N LEU A 69 -25.12 46.14 41.29
CA LEU A 69 -26.57 46.13 41.47
C LEU A 69 -27.09 47.52 41.84
N PHE A 70 -28.20 47.94 41.24
CA PHE A 70 -28.86 49.21 41.52
C PHE A 70 -30.34 48.96 41.84
N ALA A 71 -30.72 49.19 43.10
CA ALA A 71 -32.10 49.01 43.60
C ALA A 71 -33.01 50.20 43.23
N ARG A 72 -33.11 50.51 41.92
CA ARG A 72 -33.92 51.58 41.34
C ARG A 72 -34.19 51.31 39.86
N LYS A 73 -35.17 52.00 39.28
CA LYS A 73 -35.34 52.06 37.82
C LYS A 73 -34.10 52.69 37.16
N MET A 74 -33.81 52.23 35.95
CA MET A 74 -32.77 52.80 35.10
C MET A 74 -33.22 54.17 34.59
N GLU A 75 -32.29 55.14 34.59
CA GLU A 75 -32.47 56.48 34.07
C GLU A 75 -31.63 56.69 32.80
N GLU A 76 -32.00 57.66 31.98
CA GLU A 76 -31.36 57.88 30.68
C GLU A 76 -29.84 58.16 30.79
N ASP A 77 -29.40 58.78 31.89
CA ASP A 77 -27.98 59.06 32.14
C ASP A 77 -27.14 57.82 32.45
N ASP A 78 -27.75 56.72 32.91
CA ASP A 78 -27.02 55.48 33.19
C ASP A 78 -26.43 54.84 31.93
N LEU A 79 -26.99 55.18 30.76
CA LEU A 79 -26.64 54.61 29.47
C LEU A 79 -25.40 55.23 28.81
N GLN A 80 -24.81 56.29 29.37
CA GLN A 80 -23.72 57.05 28.74
C GLN A 80 -22.44 56.23 28.42
N ASP A 81 -22.25 55.06 29.06
CA ASP A 81 -21.07 54.19 28.88
C ASP A 81 -21.41 52.73 28.46
N PHE A 82 -22.63 52.48 27.96
CA PHE A 82 -23.11 51.13 27.64
C PHE A 82 -23.39 50.95 26.16
N ALA A 83 -23.02 49.78 25.63
CA ALA A 83 -23.29 49.45 24.23
C ALA A 83 -24.33 48.33 24.07
N LEU A 84 -24.69 47.64 25.15
CA LEU A 84 -25.64 46.53 25.15
C LEU A 84 -26.60 46.67 26.33
N LEU A 85 -27.89 46.65 26.02
CA LEU A 85 -28.99 46.66 26.97
C LEU A 85 -29.78 45.35 26.84
N ILE A 86 -30.02 44.65 27.94
CA ILE A 86 -30.84 43.44 27.98
C ILE A 86 -31.98 43.67 28.96
N ILE A 87 -33.21 43.48 28.52
CA ILE A 87 -34.37 43.76 29.36
C ILE A 87 -35.30 42.55 29.45
N SER A 88 -35.89 42.38 30.64
CA SER A 88 -37.00 41.48 30.90
C SER A 88 -37.90 42.15 31.93
N ILE A 89 -38.93 42.85 31.46
CA ILE A 89 -39.84 43.66 32.26
C ILE A 89 -41.29 43.47 31.81
N GLU A 90 -42.23 43.49 32.76
CA GLU A 90 -43.67 43.34 32.47
C GLU A 90 -44.35 44.67 32.14
N ASP A 91 -43.78 45.80 32.58
CA ASP A 91 -44.29 47.14 32.33
C ASP A 91 -44.07 47.53 30.86
N HIS A 92 -45.13 47.45 30.06
CA HIS A 92 -45.11 47.77 28.64
C HIS A 92 -44.77 49.22 28.34
N GLU A 93 -45.21 50.17 29.17
CA GLU A 93 -44.90 51.59 28.97
C GLU A 93 -43.41 51.84 29.20
N TYR A 94 -42.84 51.20 30.22
CA TYR A 94 -41.41 51.27 30.50
C TYR A 94 -40.56 50.55 29.43
N GLU A 95 -41.02 49.40 28.90
CA GLU A 95 -40.37 48.68 27.80
C GLU A 95 -40.30 49.53 26.52
N GLU A 96 -41.41 50.13 26.10
CA GLU A 96 -41.43 51.04 24.94
C GLU A 96 -40.52 52.25 25.15
N HIS A 97 -40.51 52.81 26.36
CA HIS A 97 -39.62 53.92 26.70
C HIS A 97 -38.13 53.52 26.58
N LEU A 98 -37.74 52.35 27.08
CA LEU A 98 -36.35 51.85 26.95
C LEU A 98 -35.98 51.56 25.49
N LEU A 99 -36.90 51.05 24.68
CA LEU A 99 -36.70 50.84 23.24
C LEU A 99 -36.47 52.17 22.50
N GLN A 100 -37.22 53.21 22.83
CA GLN A 100 -37.05 54.53 22.23
C GLN A 100 -35.70 55.16 22.63
N ILE A 101 -35.32 55.06 23.91
CA ILE A 101 -34.02 55.57 24.37
C ILE A 101 -32.87 54.80 23.70
N SER A 102 -32.96 53.47 23.60
CA SER A 102 -31.90 52.67 22.98
C SER A 102 -31.71 53.03 21.51
N GLN A 103 -32.80 53.25 20.77
CA GLN A 103 -32.77 53.71 19.38
C GLN A 103 -32.14 55.10 19.26
N ASN A 104 -32.54 56.06 20.10
CA ASN A 104 -32.01 57.43 20.08
C ASN A 104 -30.51 57.49 20.38
N LYS A 105 -30.03 56.63 21.28
CA LYS A 105 -28.62 56.57 21.71
C LYS A 105 -27.76 55.57 20.93
N ASN A 106 -28.33 54.88 19.93
CA ASN A 106 -27.66 53.79 19.18
C ASN A 106 -27.10 52.67 20.09
N ILE A 107 -27.88 52.28 21.10
CA ILE A 107 -27.56 51.18 22.01
C ILE A 107 -28.30 49.94 21.54
N LEU A 108 -27.57 48.84 21.35
CA LEU A 108 -28.17 47.58 20.96
C LEU A 108 -29.00 47.01 22.12
N ILE A 109 -30.26 46.69 21.85
CA ILE A 109 -31.19 46.16 22.85
C ILE A 109 -31.61 44.71 22.56
N ASN A 110 -31.72 43.90 23.61
CA ASN A 110 -32.30 42.56 23.56
C ASN A 110 -33.43 42.46 24.57
N VAL A 111 -34.65 42.27 24.08
CA VAL A 111 -35.85 42.06 24.88
C VAL A 111 -36.09 40.56 24.98
N ILE A 112 -35.86 39.98 26.16
CA ILE A 112 -35.91 38.52 26.31
C ILE A 112 -37.32 38.01 26.01
N GLY A 113 -37.41 37.05 25.08
CA GLY A 113 -38.69 36.46 24.65
C GLY A 113 -39.40 37.24 23.54
N LYS A 114 -38.92 38.42 23.13
CA LYS A 114 -39.51 39.24 22.05
C LYS A 114 -38.48 39.52 20.94
N PRO A 115 -38.17 38.53 20.08
CA PRO A 115 -37.15 38.68 19.05
C PRO A 115 -37.48 39.73 17.97
N GLN A 116 -38.77 40.07 17.77
CA GLN A 116 -39.22 41.03 16.76
C GLN A 116 -38.83 42.48 17.06
N ILE A 117 -38.58 42.80 18.33
CA ILE A 117 -38.22 44.14 18.82
C ILE A 117 -36.80 44.17 19.40
N SER A 118 -36.01 43.13 19.15
CA SER A 118 -34.64 42.99 19.65
C SER A 118 -33.63 43.17 18.51
N ASP A 119 -32.57 43.95 18.75
CA ASP A 119 -31.46 44.12 17.80
C ASP A 119 -30.52 42.91 17.79
N PHE A 120 -30.43 42.20 18.92
CA PHE A 120 -29.58 41.02 19.08
C PHE A 120 -30.23 39.98 20.00
N SER A 121 -29.70 38.76 19.98
CA SER A 121 -30.12 37.68 20.88
C SER A 121 -28.91 36.97 21.50
N LEU A 122 -29.08 36.53 22.75
CA LEU A 122 -28.09 35.71 23.44
C LEU A 122 -28.20 34.25 23.00
N VAL A 123 -27.40 33.86 22.00
CA VAL A 123 -27.36 32.50 21.48
C VAL A 123 -26.66 31.54 22.44
N SER A 124 -27.06 30.26 22.43
CA SER A 124 -26.36 29.25 23.21
C SER A 124 -24.94 29.04 22.66
N VAL A 125 -23.96 28.92 23.56
CA VAL A 125 -22.54 28.80 23.19
C VAL A 125 -21.98 27.50 23.73
N ILE A 126 -21.39 26.70 22.84
CA ILE A 126 -20.56 25.56 23.20
C ILE A 126 -19.11 26.04 23.16
N LYS A 127 -18.41 25.91 24.29
CA LYS A 127 -16.99 26.25 24.41
C LYS A 127 -16.20 24.98 24.70
N LYS A 128 -15.26 24.64 23.82
CA LYS A 128 -14.30 23.55 24.00
C LYS A 128 -12.90 24.10 23.78
N GLU A 129 -12.21 24.42 24.88
CA GLU A 129 -10.90 25.09 24.91
C GLU A 129 -10.80 26.28 23.94
N ASN A 130 -10.20 26.07 22.77
CA ASN A 130 -9.92 27.07 21.73
C ASN A 130 -11.07 27.31 20.74
N ILE A 131 -12.15 26.52 20.80
CA ILE A 131 -13.28 26.60 19.87
C ILE A 131 -14.51 27.10 20.60
N LYS A 132 -15.17 28.10 20.02
CA LYS A 132 -16.49 28.58 20.43
C LYS A 132 -17.46 28.43 19.26
N LEU A 133 -18.59 27.78 19.52
CA LEU A 133 -19.69 27.63 18.57
C LEU A 133 -20.92 28.32 19.14
N GLY A 134 -21.39 29.37 18.46
CA GLY A 134 -22.68 30.00 18.76
C GLY A 134 -23.77 29.31 17.94
N ILE A 135 -24.81 28.83 18.61
CA ILE A 135 -25.94 28.16 17.98
C ILE A 135 -27.19 28.99 18.21
N SER A 136 -27.69 29.57 17.12
CA SER A 136 -28.98 30.23 17.04
C SER A 136 -29.99 29.30 16.41
N SER A 137 -31.23 29.36 16.86
CA SER A 137 -32.26 28.40 16.51
C SER A 137 -33.59 29.14 16.46
N ASN A 138 -34.38 28.96 15.39
CA ASN A 138 -35.65 29.68 15.24
C ASN A 138 -36.75 28.92 15.98
N ASP A 139 -37.31 29.54 17.01
CA ASP A 139 -38.51 29.08 17.72
C ASP A 139 -38.50 27.64 18.26
N TYR A 140 -37.32 27.05 18.50
CA TYR A 140 -37.24 25.76 19.20
C TYR A 140 -37.48 25.92 20.70
N SER A 141 -38.14 24.93 21.30
CA SER A 141 -38.29 24.90 22.76
C SER A 141 -36.91 24.80 23.45
N PRO A 142 -36.75 25.32 24.68
CA PRO A 142 -35.49 25.23 25.43
C PRO A 142 -34.94 23.81 25.57
N GLU A 143 -35.82 22.79 25.62
CA GLU A 143 -35.46 21.38 25.70
C GLU A 143 -34.84 20.87 24.41
N VAL A 144 -35.38 21.30 23.26
CA VAL A 144 -34.85 20.97 21.94
C VAL A 144 -33.47 21.59 21.77
N GLN A 145 -33.31 22.87 22.16
CA GLN A 145 -32.01 23.53 22.11
C GLN A 145 -30.95 22.82 22.97
N LYS A 146 -31.32 22.39 24.19
CA LYS A 146 -30.42 21.61 25.06
C LYS A 146 -29.98 20.29 24.42
N ARG A 147 -30.88 19.59 23.72
CA ARG A 147 -30.57 18.34 23.03
C ARG A 147 -29.64 18.58 21.83
N ILE A 148 -29.93 19.60 21.02
CA ILE A 148 -29.08 19.99 19.89
C ILE A 148 -27.67 20.33 20.39
N ASN A 149 -27.58 21.13 21.45
CA ASN A 149 -26.29 21.48 22.04
C ASN A 149 -25.52 20.24 22.49
N ARG A 150 -26.19 19.28 23.14
CA ARG A 150 -25.56 18.03 23.57
C ARG A 150 -25.07 17.19 22.40
N ILE A 151 -25.85 17.06 21.33
CA ILE A 151 -25.46 16.32 20.12
C ILE A 151 -24.22 16.95 19.49
N ILE A 152 -24.23 18.28 19.33
CA ILE A 152 -23.10 19.01 18.73
C ILE A 152 -21.87 18.87 19.63
N GLU A 153 -22.02 19.05 20.95
CA GLU A 153 -20.94 18.91 21.91
C GLU A 153 -20.28 17.51 21.87
N HIS A 154 -21.09 16.44 21.77
CA HIS A 154 -20.57 15.06 21.64
C HIS A 154 -20.01 14.76 20.24
N SER A 155 -20.43 15.49 19.21
CA SER A 155 -19.93 15.33 17.84
C SER A 155 -18.57 16.00 17.63
N ILE A 156 -18.19 16.95 18.49
CA ILE A 156 -16.87 17.57 18.44
C ILE A 156 -15.83 16.55 18.94
N PRO A 157 -14.91 16.06 18.08
CA PRO A 157 -13.94 15.04 18.47
C PRO A 157 -13.06 15.50 19.64
N SER A 158 -12.60 14.57 20.47
CA SER A 158 -11.69 14.86 21.60
C SER A 158 -10.27 15.23 21.15
N ASP A 159 -9.84 14.72 20.00
CA ASP A 159 -8.53 14.92 19.36
C ASP A 159 -8.48 16.16 18.45
N LEU A 160 -9.58 16.90 18.33
CA LEU A 160 -9.64 18.10 17.50
C LEU A 160 -8.62 19.17 17.93
N GLU A 161 -8.28 19.20 19.21
CA GLU A 161 -7.29 20.13 19.77
C GLU A 161 -5.87 19.84 19.26
N GLU A 162 -5.44 18.57 19.33
CA GLU A 162 -4.14 18.14 18.81
C GLU A 162 -4.02 18.45 17.31
N PHE A 163 -5.11 18.25 16.57
CA PHE A 163 -5.19 18.60 15.15
C PHE A 163 -5.00 20.11 14.93
N ILE A 164 -5.69 20.97 15.69
CA ILE A 164 -5.57 22.43 15.57
C ILE A 164 -4.14 22.90 15.90
N ASP A 165 -3.51 22.32 16.93
CA ASP A 165 -2.15 22.70 17.31
C ASP A 165 -1.12 22.29 16.26
N LYS A 166 -1.32 21.12 15.62
CA LYS A 166 -0.53 20.71 14.44
C LYS A 166 -0.63 21.72 13.30
N LEU A 167 -1.83 22.22 13.00
CA LEU A 167 -2.03 23.25 11.96
C LEU A 167 -1.33 24.58 12.33
N LYS A 168 -1.44 25.03 13.58
CA LYS A 168 -0.78 26.26 14.06
C LYS A 168 0.75 26.19 13.95
N LEU A 169 1.34 25.03 14.25
CA LEU A 169 2.79 24.81 14.12
C LEU A 169 3.25 24.93 12.66
N THR A 170 2.47 24.39 11.72
CA THR A 170 2.78 24.49 10.28
C THR A 170 2.67 25.93 9.78
N TYR A 171 1.63 26.67 10.20
CA TYR A 171 1.41 28.07 9.82
C TYR A 171 2.53 29.02 10.30
N LYS A 172 3.19 28.72 11.41
CA LYS A 172 4.26 29.56 11.99
C LYS A 172 5.65 29.33 11.39
N ASN A 173 5.80 28.53 10.33
CA ASN A 173 7.12 28.20 9.77
C ASN A 173 7.61 29.29 8.79
N PRO A 174 8.60 30.13 9.17
CA PRO A 174 9.04 31.27 8.36
C PRO A 174 9.86 30.88 7.11
N LEU A 175 10.18 29.59 6.94
CA LEU A 175 11.01 29.07 5.84
C LEU A 175 10.19 28.58 4.63
N MET A 176 8.86 28.67 4.70
CA MET A 176 7.96 28.05 3.73
C MET A 176 7.27 29.09 2.85
N ASN A 177 7.19 28.84 1.55
CA ASN A 177 6.42 29.69 0.64
C ASN A 177 4.92 29.42 0.80
N ARG A 178 4.07 30.43 0.58
CA ARG A 178 2.63 30.41 0.84
C ARG A 178 1.89 29.28 0.10
N ASP A 179 2.30 28.96 -1.13
CA ASP A 179 1.68 27.88 -1.91
C ASP A 179 2.02 26.48 -1.37
N ASP A 180 3.23 26.29 -0.86
CA ASP A 180 3.65 25.02 -0.27
C ASP A 180 3.02 24.84 1.12
N GLU A 181 2.87 25.95 1.86
CA GLU A 181 2.17 26.01 3.13
C GLU A 181 0.71 25.57 3.00
N LEU A 182 -0.04 26.16 2.05
CA LEU A 182 -1.44 25.79 1.80
C LEU A 182 -1.58 24.30 1.45
N LYS A 183 -0.74 23.77 0.56
CA LYS A 183 -0.72 22.32 0.25
C LYS A 183 -0.47 21.45 1.46
N THR A 184 0.37 21.91 2.38
CA THR A 184 0.70 21.15 3.58
C THR A 184 -0.45 21.14 4.57
N LEU A 185 -1.13 22.28 4.75
CA LEU A 185 -2.35 22.38 5.56
C LEU A 185 -3.49 21.51 4.98
N ASP A 186 -3.66 21.53 3.65
CA ASP A 186 -4.64 20.68 2.95
C ASP A 186 -4.36 19.20 3.17
N ASN A 187 -3.08 18.78 3.06
CA ASN A 187 -2.68 17.40 3.30
C ASN A 187 -2.92 16.97 4.76
N ILE A 188 -2.57 17.80 5.73
CA ILE A 188 -2.81 17.52 7.16
C ILE A 188 -4.31 17.35 7.43
N THR A 189 -5.14 18.20 6.82
CA THR A 189 -6.60 18.14 6.92
C THR A 189 -7.16 16.87 6.28
N ALA A 190 -6.69 16.51 5.09
CA ALA A 190 -7.11 15.29 4.40
C ALA A 190 -6.72 14.03 5.18
N GLU A 191 -5.51 13.98 5.76
CA GLU A 191 -5.06 12.88 6.62
C GLU A 191 -5.94 12.69 7.85
N TYR A 192 -6.29 13.79 8.53
CA TYR A 192 -7.15 13.75 9.72
C TYR A 192 -8.56 13.23 9.38
N LEU A 193 -9.14 13.69 8.27
CA LEU A 193 -10.45 13.22 7.79
C LEU A 193 -10.43 11.74 7.39
N ASP A 194 -9.39 11.29 6.69
CA ASP A 194 -9.23 9.88 6.29
C ASP A 194 -9.06 8.95 7.50
N GLN A 195 -8.29 9.39 8.51
CA GLN A 195 -8.15 8.64 9.77
C GLN A 195 -9.49 8.51 10.50
N LYS A 196 -10.27 9.59 10.61
CA LYS A 196 -11.60 9.55 11.22
C LYS A 196 -12.59 8.71 10.43
N GLN A 197 -12.58 8.82 9.10
CA GLN A 197 -13.44 8.00 8.24
C GLN A 197 -13.11 6.51 8.39
N LYS A 198 -11.82 6.15 8.44
CA LYS A 198 -11.38 4.77 8.72
C LYS A 198 -11.78 4.29 10.11
N HIS A 199 -11.68 5.15 11.13
CA HIS A 199 -12.08 4.80 12.50
C HIS A 199 -13.59 4.62 12.63
N LEU A 200 -14.40 5.49 12.01
CA LEU A 200 -15.86 5.37 11.98
C LEU A 200 -16.33 4.11 11.24
N LEU A 201 -15.60 3.69 10.20
CA LEU A 201 -15.84 2.42 9.50
C LEU A 201 -15.35 1.20 10.28
N ALA A 202 -14.49 1.39 11.28
CA ALA A 202 -13.93 0.33 12.12
C ALA A 202 -14.80 -0.01 13.35
N ASP A 203 -15.83 0.79 13.67
CA ASP A 203 -16.66 0.58 14.86
C ASP A 203 -17.62 -0.64 14.69
N SER A 204 -17.09 -1.79 15.10
CA SER A 204 -17.70 -3.04 15.62
C SER A 204 -18.53 -3.95 14.69
N GLU A 205 -19.42 -3.45 13.83
CA GLU A 205 -20.30 -4.33 13.04
C GLU A 205 -19.70 -4.68 11.67
N PHE A 206 -19.10 -3.69 10.99
CA PHE A 206 -18.53 -3.89 9.66
C PHE A 206 -17.24 -4.73 9.68
N GLU A 207 -16.42 -4.62 10.73
CA GLU A 207 -15.18 -5.40 10.83
C GLU A 207 -15.45 -6.90 11.04
N ASN A 208 -16.49 -7.25 11.80
CA ASN A 208 -16.92 -8.63 11.98
C ASN A 208 -17.55 -9.20 10.70
N LEU A 209 -18.40 -8.43 10.02
CA LEU A 209 -18.95 -8.82 8.72
C LEU A 209 -17.87 -8.98 7.66
N GLU A 210 -16.86 -8.11 7.62
CA GLU A 210 -15.73 -8.19 6.67
C GLU A 210 -14.82 -9.39 6.99
N LYS A 211 -14.56 -9.68 8.27
CA LYS A 211 -13.82 -10.89 8.68
C LYS A 211 -14.57 -12.16 8.28
N ILE A 212 -15.88 -12.22 8.52
CA ILE A 212 -16.72 -13.36 8.13
C ILE A 212 -16.79 -13.48 6.60
N THR A 213 -17.05 -12.41 5.86
CA THR A 213 -17.08 -12.45 4.39
C THR A 213 -15.72 -12.78 3.79
N LYS A 214 -14.61 -12.27 4.32
CA LYS A 214 -13.25 -12.67 3.88
C LYS A 214 -12.98 -14.14 4.18
N ALA A 215 -13.40 -14.64 5.35
CA ALA A 215 -13.26 -16.05 5.69
C ALA A 215 -14.11 -16.94 4.77
N VAL A 216 -15.40 -16.64 4.60
CA VAL A 216 -16.31 -17.38 3.71
C VAL A 216 -15.85 -17.31 2.26
N ARG A 217 -15.43 -16.14 1.76
CA ARG A 217 -14.89 -15.97 0.40
C ARG A 217 -13.60 -16.77 0.20
N ARG A 218 -12.72 -16.82 1.19
CA ARG A 218 -11.49 -17.64 1.13
C ARG A 218 -11.84 -19.12 1.02
N HIS A 219 -12.74 -19.63 1.86
CA HIS A 219 -13.17 -21.03 1.78
C HIS A 219 -13.90 -21.32 0.47
N SER A 220 -14.79 -20.43 0.02
CA SER A 220 -15.49 -20.55 -1.27
C SER A 220 -14.52 -20.60 -2.45
N ASN A 221 -13.47 -19.78 -2.46
CA ASN A 221 -12.46 -19.82 -3.52
C ASN A 221 -11.66 -21.13 -3.51
N ILE A 222 -11.40 -21.69 -2.31
CA ILE A 222 -10.75 -23.00 -2.18
C ILE A 222 -11.66 -24.10 -2.74
N TYR A 223 -12.94 -24.13 -2.34
CA TYR A 223 -13.90 -25.11 -2.86
C TYR A 223 -14.10 -25.00 -4.37
N LEU A 224 -14.22 -23.77 -4.90
CA LEU A 224 -14.33 -23.53 -6.33
C LEU A 224 -13.08 -24.01 -7.07
N GLY A 225 -11.89 -23.80 -6.49
CA GLY A 225 -10.64 -24.34 -7.02
C GLY A 225 -10.61 -25.87 -7.03
N ILE A 226 -11.04 -26.52 -5.94
CA ILE A 226 -11.12 -27.97 -5.83
C ILE A 226 -12.11 -28.53 -6.86
N ILE A 227 -13.31 -27.95 -6.97
CA ILE A 227 -14.32 -28.35 -7.96
C ILE A 227 -13.75 -28.19 -9.37
N GLY A 228 -13.09 -27.07 -9.66
CA GLY A 228 -12.44 -26.84 -10.96
C GLY A 228 -11.39 -27.91 -11.29
N VAL A 229 -10.56 -28.29 -10.32
CA VAL A 229 -9.55 -29.36 -10.49
C VAL A 229 -10.23 -30.73 -10.69
N LEU A 230 -11.27 -31.05 -9.93
CA LEU A 230 -12.01 -32.30 -10.07
C LEU A 230 -12.68 -32.42 -11.45
N VAL A 231 -13.31 -31.34 -11.92
CA VAL A 231 -13.90 -31.28 -13.27
C VAL A 231 -12.81 -31.47 -14.33
N LEU A 232 -11.66 -30.82 -14.18
CA LEU A 232 -10.55 -30.97 -15.11
C LEU A 232 -10.01 -32.42 -15.14
N ILE A 233 -9.87 -33.07 -13.99
CA ILE A 233 -9.47 -34.48 -13.90
C ILE A 233 -10.52 -35.39 -14.53
N ALA A 234 -11.81 -35.15 -14.29
CA ALA A 234 -12.90 -35.94 -14.85
C ALA A 234 -12.93 -35.83 -16.38
N VAL A 235 -12.81 -34.61 -16.92
CA VAL A 235 -12.75 -34.36 -18.37
C VAL A 235 -11.51 -35.02 -18.97
N LEU A 236 -10.34 -34.87 -18.34
CA LEU A 236 -9.11 -35.51 -18.82
C LEU A 236 -9.24 -37.04 -18.80
N SER A 237 -9.80 -37.60 -17.73
CA SER A 237 -10.02 -39.05 -17.60
C SER A 237 -11.01 -39.56 -18.65
N TYR A 238 -12.07 -38.79 -18.93
CA TYR A 238 -13.02 -39.08 -20.00
C TYR A 238 -12.35 -39.08 -21.36
N ILE A 239 -11.54 -38.07 -21.69
CA ILE A 239 -10.76 -38.02 -22.94
C ILE A 239 -9.83 -39.23 -23.05
N LEU A 240 -9.10 -39.57 -21.98
CA LEU A 240 -8.19 -40.72 -21.98
C LEU A 240 -8.91 -42.05 -22.22
N PHE A 241 -10.11 -42.19 -21.65
CA PHE A 241 -10.95 -43.37 -21.81
C PHE A 241 -11.57 -43.44 -23.22
N GLU A 242 -12.21 -42.36 -23.67
CA GLU A 242 -12.93 -42.28 -24.95
C GLU A 242 -11.99 -42.50 -26.14
N PHE A 243 -10.79 -41.91 -26.09
CA PHE A 243 -9.79 -42.06 -27.15
C PHE A 243 -8.85 -43.26 -26.94
N GLN A 244 -9.09 -44.10 -25.94
CA GLN A 244 -8.26 -45.27 -25.60
C GLN A 244 -6.75 -44.95 -25.55
N LEU A 245 -6.37 -43.80 -24.96
CA LEU A 245 -5.00 -43.30 -24.97
C LEU A 245 -4.08 -44.01 -23.96
N PHE A 246 -4.63 -44.80 -23.03
CA PHE A 246 -3.87 -45.47 -21.96
C PHE A 246 -2.71 -46.36 -22.46
N PRO A 247 -2.87 -47.22 -23.50
CA PRO A 247 -1.77 -48.02 -24.01
C PRO A 247 -0.63 -47.16 -24.58
N ASN A 248 -0.97 -46.13 -25.37
CA ASN A 248 0.00 -45.21 -25.96
C ASN A 248 0.78 -44.43 -24.89
N ILE A 249 0.11 -44.02 -23.82
CA ILE A 249 0.75 -43.36 -22.69
C ILE A 249 1.68 -44.31 -21.95
N ASN A 250 1.25 -45.56 -21.72
CA ASN A 250 2.08 -46.54 -21.04
C ASN A 250 3.34 -46.89 -21.87
N GLU A 251 3.20 -47.02 -23.18
CA GLU A 251 4.33 -47.20 -24.10
C GLU A 251 5.28 -45.99 -24.03
N PHE A 252 4.75 -44.77 -24.10
CA PHE A 252 5.53 -43.53 -23.96
C PHE A 252 6.29 -43.44 -22.63
N LEU A 253 5.64 -43.79 -21.51
CA LEU A 253 6.25 -43.71 -20.17
C LEU A 253 7.39 -44.72 -19.98
N ASN A 254 7.28 -45.89 -20.63
CA ASN A 254 8.28 -46.96 -20.55
C ASN A 254 9.35 -46.89 -21.66
N ALA A 255 9.17 -46.03 -22.66
CA ALA A 255 10.11 -45.83 -23.76
C ALA A 255 11.51 -45.42 -23.28
N ASP A 256 12.52 -45.75 -24.09
CA ASP A 256 13.93 -45.37 -23.92
C ASP A 256 14.49 -45.63 -22.51
N ASN A 257 14.20 -46.81 -21.96
CA ASN A 257 14.61 -47.19 -20.61
C ASN A 257 14.11 -46.17 -19.56
N HIS A 258 12.81 -45.87 -19.60
CA HIS A 258 12.13 -45.01 -18.63
C HIS A 258 12.72 -43.59 -18.57
N ILE A 259 13.18 -43.05 -19.72
CA ILE A 259 13.85 -41.75 -19.78
C ILE A 259 12.95 -40.63 -19.26
N PHE A 260 11.64 -40.72 -19.51
CA PHE A 260 10.66 -39.75 -19.04
C PHE A 260 10.71 -39.59 -17.51
N TYR A 261 10.69 -40.70 -16.77
CA TYR A 261 10.76 -40.68 -15.30
C TYR A 261 12.09 -40.13 -14.78
N LYS A 262 13.20 -40.45 -15.45
CA LYS A 262 14.51 -39.87 -15.13
C LYS A 262 14.47 -38.36 -15.32
N MET A 263 13.91 -37.88 -16.43
CA MET A 263 13.80 -36.45 -16.76
C MET A 263 12.84 -35.71 -15.82
N LEU A 264 11.77 -36.37 -15.38
CA LEU A 264 10.88 -35.88 -14.33
C LEU A 264 11.64 -35.67 -13.02
N ALA A 265 12.46 -36.62 -12.60
CA ALA A 265 13.31 -36.47 -11.42
C ALA A 265 14.36 -35.36 -11.59
N VAL A 266 14.96 -35.21 -12.79
CA VAL A 266 15.89 -34.09 -13.06
C VAL A 266 15.18 -32.74 -12.94
N GLY A 267 14.03 -32.58 -13.59
CA GLY A 267 13.22 -31.36 -13.51
C GLY A 267 12.83 -31.05 -12.08
N PHE A 268 12.48 -32.08 -11.30
CA PHE A 268 12.21 -31.94 -9.88
C PHE A 268 13.41 -31.41 -9.09
N VAL A 269 14.58 -32.04 -9.21
CA VAL A 269 15.78 -31.62 -8.48
C VAL A 269 16.24 -30.23 -8.91
N ALA A 270 16.22 -29.94 -10.21
CA ALA A 270 16.62 -28.64 -10.75
C ALA A 270 15.71 -27.51 -10.27
N GLU A 271 14.38 -27.71 -10.32
CA GLU A 271 13.43 -26.69 -9.87
C GLU A 271 13.40 -26.54 -8.35
N LEU A 272 13.60 -27.62 -7.58
CA LEU A 272 13.69 -27.52 -6.12
C LEU A 272 14.81 -26.56 -5.71
N VAL A 273 15.93 -26.63 -6.43
CA VAL A 273 17.09 -25.76 -6.22
C VAL A 273 16.83 -24.33 -6.69
N VAL A 274 16.23 -24.19 -7.87
CA VAL A 274 16.06 -22.90 -8.55
C VAL A 274 14.93 -22.10 -7.97
N GLY A 275 13.77 -22.71 -7.69
CA GLY A 275 12.66 -22.05 -7.02
C GLY A 275 13.06 -21.47 -5.65
N SER A 276 14.17 -21.95 -5.09
CA SER A 276 14.71 -21.44 -3.83
C SER A 276 15.93 -20.52 -3.93
N THR A 277 16.70 -20.52 -5.01
CA THR A 277 17.86 -19.61 -5.19
C THR A 277 17.74 -18.61 -6.33
N GLY A 278 16.74 -18.78 -7.20
CA GLY A 278 16.47 -17.95 -8.37
C GLY A 278 17.48 -18.08 -9.52
N MET A 279 18.44 -19.02 -9.45
CA MET A 279 19.50 -19.20 -10.45
C MET A 279 19.91 -20.69 -10.53
N GLY A 280 20.44 -21.11 -11.69
CA GLY A 280 21.17 -22.39 -11.81
C GLY A 280 20.45 -23.54 -12.53
N TYR A 281 19.20 -23.34 -12.97
CA TYR A 281 18.37 -24.40 -13.59
C TYR A 281 19.07 -25.11 -14.74
N GLY A 282 19.42 -24.35 -15.78
CA GLY A 282 20.11 -24.91 -16.94
C GLY A 282 21.45 -25.57 -16.60
N ILE A 283 22.19 -25.06 -15.62
CA ILE A 283 23.49 -25.66 -15.22
C ILE A 283 23.28 -27.02 -14.57
N ILE A 284 22.27 -27.15 -13.71
CA ILE A 284 21.94 -28.40 -13.02
C ILE A 284 21.40 -29.42 -14.03
N CYS A 285 20.45 -29.01 -14.89
CA CYS A 285 19.95 -29.87 -15.94
C CYS A 285 21.08 -30.31 -16.89
N THR A 286 21.92 -29.38 -17.38
CA THR A 286 23.06 -29.71 -18.24
C THR A 286 23.99 -30.72 -17.58
N THR A 287 24.37 -30.51 -16.33
CA THR A 287 25.30 -31.43 -15.63
C THR A 287 24.72 -32.82 -15.45
N ILE A 288 23.45 -32.93 -15.06
CA ILE A 288 22.80 -34.24 -14.89
C ILE A 288 22.59 -34.92 -16.26
N LEU A 289 22.12 -34.21 -17.27
CA LEU A 289 21.87 -34.79 -18.58
C LEU A 289 23.19 -35.21 -19.28
N LEU A 290 24.28 -34.46 -19.11
CA LEU A 290 25.60 -34.86 -19.58
C LEU A 290 26.08 -36.14 -18.87
N MET A 291 25.86 -36.25 -17.55
CA MET A 291 26.19 -37.45 -16.77
C MET A 291 25.39 -38.69 -17.26
N LEU A 292 24.17 -38.47 -17.75
CA LEU A 292 23.32 -39.48 -18.39
C LEU A 292 23.67 -39.75 -19.86
N ASN A 293 24.79 -39.18 -20.34
CA ASN A 293 25.35 -39.37 -21.68
C ASN A 293 24.48 -38.85 -22.84
N ILE A 294 23.51 -37.98 -22.56
CA ILE A 294 22.66 -37.35 -23.56
C ILE A 294 23.49 -36.40 -24.43
N ALA A 295 23.21 -36.30 -25.72
CA ALA A 295 23.97 -35.46 -26.65
C ALA A 295 23.77 -33.95 -26.33
N PRO A 296 24.83 -33.13 -26.30
CA PRO A 296 24.73 -31.71 -25.92
C PRO A 296 23.66 -30.88 -26.65
N PRO A 297 23.42 -31.05 -27.97
CA PRO A 297 22.35 -30.33 -28.66
C PRO A 297 20.96 -30.67 -28.10
N ILE A 298 20.71 -31.95 -27.80
CA ILE A 298 19.45 -32.43 -27.21
C ILE A 298 19.25 -31.86 -25.81
N ILE A 299 20.34 -31.81 -25.02
CA ILE A 299 20.33 -31.23 -23.67
C ILE A 299 19.87 -29.78 -23.73
N SER A 300 20.54 -28.97 -24.55
CA SER A 300 20.22 -27.54 -24.65
C SER A 300 18.83 -27.30 -25.22
N ALA A 301 18.44 -28.03 -26.27
CA ALA A 301 17.11 -27.97 -26.85
C ALA A 301 16.02 -28.26 -25.80
N SER A 302 16.23 -29.30 -24.99
CA SER A 302 15.27 -29.72 -23.97
C SER A 302 15.14 -28.71 -22.83
N ILE A 303 16.28 -28.20 -22.35
CA ILE A 303 16.32 -27.21 -21.27
C ILE A 303 15.65 -25.91 -21.71
N HIS A 304 16.00 -25.35 -22.87
CA HIS A 304 15.43 -24.07 -23.31
C HIS A 304 13.94 -24.19 -23.64
N SER A 305 13.49 -25.35 -24.14
CA SER A 305 12.07 -25.61 -24.37
C SER A 305 11.29 -25.65 -23.05
N ALA A 306 11.77 -26.37 -22.04
CA ALA A 306 11.13 -26.41 -20.72
C ALA A 306 11.22 -25.06 -20.00
N GLU A 307 12.39 -24.42 -20.02
CA GLU A 307 12.67 -23.17 -19.32
C GLU A 307 11.94 -21.97 -19.94
N THR A 308 11.49 -22.06 -21.19
CA THR A 308 10.59 -21.08 -21.80
C THR A 308 9.31 -20.92 -20.97
N PHE A 309 8.70 -22.01 -20.52
CA PHE A 309 7.47 -21.95 -19.74
C PHE A 309 7.70 -21.44 -18.31
N THR A 310 8.75 -21.91 -17.64
CA THR A 310 9.05 -21.47 -16.26
C THR A 310 9.49 -20.01 -16.22
N SER A 311 10.31 -19.56 -17.18
CA SER A 311 10.72 -18.16 -17.29
C SER A 311 9.59 -17.24 -17.76
N ALA A 312 8.61 -17.73 -18.54
CA ALA A 312 7.40 -16.98 -18.88
C ALA A 312 6.62 -16.58 -17.61
N ALA A 313 6.37 -17.56 -16.73
CA ALA A 313 5.66 -17.32 -15.47
C ALA A 313 6.39 -16.29 -14.59
N GLY A 314 7.72 -16.44 -14.44
CA GLY A 314 8.55 -15.48 -13.72
C GLY A 314 8.55 -14.08 -14.34
N SER A 315 8.57 -14.00 -15.67
CA SER A 315 8.55 -12.74 -16.42
C SER A 315 7.21 -12.01 -16.27
N ILE A 316 6.09 -12.72 -16.36
CA ILE A 316 4.74 -12.16 -16.15
C ILE A 316 4.61 -11.63 -14.72
N SER A 317 5.07 -12.39 -13.73
CA SER A 317 5.05 -11.98 -12.33
C SER A 317 5.86 -10.69 -12.09
N HIS A 318 7.11 -10.66 -12.56
CA HIS A 318 7.95 -9.47 -12.42
C HIS A 318 7.43 -8.26 -13.19
N PHE A 319 6.81 -8.47 -14.35
CA PHE A 319 6.19 -7.40 -15.13
C PHE A 319 4.98 -6.80 -14.39
N ARG A 320 4.06 -7.64 -13.87
CA ARG A 320 2.90 -7.21 -13.07
C ARG A 320 3.32 -6.46 -11.79
N LEU A 321 4.40 -6.90 -11.16
CA LEU A 321 4.97 -6.26 -9.96
C LEU A 321 5.79 -4.99 -10.26
N LYS A 322 5.86 -4.53 -11.52
CA LYS A 322 6.65 -3.37 -11.96
C LYS A 322 8.14 -3.47 -11.64
N ASN A 323 8.68 -4.70 -11.63
CA ASN A 323 10.10 -4.98 -11.39
C ASN A 323 10.94 -4.90 -12.67
N VAL A 324 10.34 -4.67 -13.83
CA VAL A 324 11.01 -4.73 -15.14
C VAL A 324 11.39 -3.34 -15.62
N ASN A 325 12.68 -3.09 -15.81
CA ASN A 325 13.18 -1.93 -16.53
C ASN A 325 13.29 -2.25 -18.04
N ILE A 326 12.40 -1.68 -18.84
CA ILE A 326 12.33 -1.94 -20.30
C ILE A 326 13.59 -1.48 -21.04
N LYS A 327 14.27 -0.41 -20.60
CA LYS A 327 15.53 0.03 -21.23
C LYS A 327 16.61 -1.02 -21.05
N LEU A 328 16.70 -1.61 -19.85
CA LEU A 328 17.64 -2.69 -19.57
C LEU A 328 17.29 -3.96 -20.35
N VAL A 329 16.01 -4.33 -20.42
CA VAL A 329 15.55 -5.48 -21.23
C VAL A 329 15.96 -5.30 -22.68
N LYS A 330 15.61 -4.17 -23.33
CA LYS A 330 15.96 -3.93 -24.73
C LYS A 330 17.47 -3.97 -24.99
N ALA A 331 18.26 -3.38 -24.09
CA ALA A 331 19.72 -3.37 -24.19
C ALA A 331 20.37 -4.76 -24.05
N LEU A 332 19.70 -5.68 -23.34
CA LEU A 332 20.19 -7.02 -23.06
C LEU A 332 19.66 -8.05 -24.08
N SER A 333 18.34 -8.04 -24.33
CA SER A 333 17.64 -9.03 -25.15
C SER A 333 18.02 -8.98 -26.62
N PHE A 334 18.13 -7.80 -27.23
CA PHE A 334 18.44 -7.70 -28.66
C PHE A 334 19.79 -8.36 -29.02
N PRO A 335 20.90 -8.04 -28.35
CA PRO A 335 22.15 -8.76 -28.55
C PRO A 335 22.08 -10.21 -28.04
N ALA A 336 21.33 -10.49 -26.97
CA ALA A 336 21.18 -11.87 -26.48
C ALA A 336 20.51 -12.79 -27.51
N ILE A 337 19.51 -12.32 -28.26
CA ILE A 337 18.87 -13.07 -29.36
C ILE A 337 19.92 -13.51 -30.39
N ILE A 338 20.75 -12.57 -30.85
CA ILE A 338 21.82 -12.86 -31.82
C ILE A 338 22.78 -13.90 -31.23
N GLY A 339 23.20 -13.71 -29.98
CA GLY A 339 24.05 -14.65 -29.27
C GLY A 339 23.42 -16.04 -29.19
N ALA A 340 22.13 -16.10 -28.86
CA ALA A 340 21.37 -17.33 -28.72
C ALA A 340 21.35 -18.15 -30.00
N ILE A 341 21.01 -17.49 -31.12
CA ILE A 341 20.92 -18.11 -32.44
C ILE A 341 22.30 -18.66 -32.83
N VAL A 342 23.35 -17.83 -32.69
CA VAL A 342 24.72 -18.27 -32.99
C VAL A 342 25.15 -19.42 -32.07
N GLY A 343 24.83 -19.36 -30.78
CA GLY A 343 25.15 -20.40 -29.82
C GLY A 343 24.43 -21.71 -30.08
N ALA A 344 23.14 -21.66 -30.41
CA ALA A 344 22.33 -22.82 -30.76
C ALA A 344 22.82 -23.46 -32.07
N LEU A 345 23.02 -22.66 -33.12
CA LEU A 345 23.55 -23.17 -34.41
C LEU A 345 24.95 -23.78 -34.25
N SER A 346 25.83 -23.11 -33.50
CA SER A 346 27.17 -23.64 -33.21
C SER A 346 27.09 -24.95 -32.43
N LEU A 347 26.22 -25.03 -31.42
CA LEU A 347 26.04 -26.25 -30.64
C LEU A 347 25.50 -27.39 -31.50
N THR A 348 24.52 -27.15 -32.36
CA THR A 348 23.99 -28.18 -33.25
C THR A 348 25.08 -28.69 -34.19
N TYR A 349 25.79 -27.78 -34.86
CA TYR A 349 26.86 -28.14 -35.80
C TYR A 349 28.03 -28.88 -35.12
N PHE A 350 28.61 -28.33 -34.06
CA PHE A 350 29.73 -28.96 -33.37
C PHE A 350 29.30 -30.16 -32.53
N GLY A 351 28.06 -30.20 -32.08
CA GLY A 351 27.51 -31.32 -31.32
C GLY A 351 27.30 -32.57 -32.17
N GLU A 352 27.01 -32.42 -33.46
CA GLU A 352 26.96 -33.54 -34.41
C GLU A 352 28.36 -34.05 -34.79
N HIS A 353 29.29 -33.14 -35.08
CA HIS A 353 30.61 -33.53 -35.61
C HIS A 353 31.69 -33.77 -34.54
N TYR A 354 31.60 -33.11 -33.37
CA TYR A 354 32.65 -33.07 -32.34
C TYR A 354 32.12 -33.32 -30.93
N ALA A 355 31.07 -34.15 -30.79
CA ALA A 355 30.44 -34.47 -29.50
C ALA A 355 31.45 -34.89 -28.40
N HIS A 356 32.48 -35.66 -28.78
CA HIS A 356 33.51 -36.16 -27.87
C HIS A 356 34.39 -35.06 -27.27
N ILE A 357 34.59 -33.94 -27.97
CA ILE A 357 35.31 -32.77 -27.46
C ILE A 357 34.34 -31.89 -26.66
N LEU A 358 33.09 -31.80 -27.13
CA LEU A 358 32.13 -30.86 -26.60
C LEU A 358 31.63 -31.25 -25.21
N LYS A 359 31.38 -32.55 -24.96
CA LYS A 359 30.98 -33.07 -23.65
C LYS A 359 31.96 -32.70 -22.52
N PRO A 360 33.28 -32.99 -22.61
CA PRO A 360 34.23 -32.59 -21.57
C PRO A 360 34.39 -31.06 -21.50
N LEU A 361 34.33 -30.34 -22.62
CA LEU A 361 34.42 -28.87 -22.62
C LEU A 361 33.26 -28.23 -21.83
N ILE A 362 32.02 -28.64 -22.09
CA ILE A 362 30.84 -28.15 -21.36
C ILE A 362 30.90 -28.61 -19.89
N SER A 363 31.40 -29.82 -19.63
CA SER A 363 31.57 -30.32 -18.25
C SER A 363 32.61 -29.50 -17.46
N CYS A 364 33.72 -29.10 -18.08
CA CYS A 364 34.70 -28.18 -17.49
C CYS A 364 34.11 -26.79 -17.25
N TYR A 365 33.29 -26.28 -18.17
CA TYR A 365 32.61 -25.01 -18.00
C TYR A 365 31.61 -25.03 -16.83
N THR A 366 30.79 -26.07 -16.73
CA THR A 366 29.84 -26.24 -15.63
C THR A 366 30.56 -26.44 -14.28
N LEU A 367 31.70 -27.14 -14.27
CA LEU A 367 32.58 -27.24 -13.10
C LEU A 367 33.05 -25.85 -12.64
N TYR A 368 33.54 -25.02 -13.56
CA TYR A 368 33.95 -23.64 -13.27
C TYR A 368 32.80 -22.82 -12.67
N LEU A 369 31.59 -22.92 -13.23
CA LEU A 369 30.41 -22.25 -12.67
C LEU A 369 30.07 -22.77 -11.28
N GLY A 370 30.11 -24.08 -11.06
CA GLY A 370 29.89 -24.70 -9.74
C GLY A 370 30.86 -24.17 -8.68
N ILE A 371 32.14 -24.07 -9.02
CA ILE A 371 33.18 -23.47 -8.16
C ILE A 371 32.86 -21.99 -7.87
N ASN A 372 32.44 -21.22 -8.87
CA ASN A 372 32.12 -19.81 -8.70
C ASN A 372 30.87 -19.60 -7.82
N ILE A 373 29.84 -20.43 -8.00
CA ILE A 373 28.64 -20.47 -7.15
C ILE A 373 29.03 -20.78 -5.70
N LEU A 374 29.86 -21.80 -5.48
CA LEU A 374 30.33 -22.19 -4.15
C LEU A 374 31.16 -21.08 -3.49
N ARG A 375 32.09 -20.45 -4.24
CA ARG A 375 32.90 -19.33 -3.75
C ARG A 375 32.04 -18.14 -3.32
N ASN A 376 30.97 -17.84 -4.06
CA ASN A 376 30.06 -16.74 -3.71
C ASN A 376 29.31 -17.01 -2.39
N ALA A 377 29.07 -18.27 -2.01
CA ALA A 377 28.45 -18.62 -0.73
C ALA A 377 29.28 -18.18 0.50
N PHE A 378 30.61 -18.11 0.37
CA PHE A 378 31.53 -17.78 1.46
C PHE A 378 32.05 -16.34 1.42
N LYS A 379 31.71 -15.58 0.38
CA LYS A 379 32.18 -14.22 0.22
C LYS A 379 31.47 -13.31 1.24
N LYS A 380 32.22 -12.71 2.17
CA LYS A 380 31.67 -11.71 3.11
C LYS A 380 31.11 -10.52 2.32
N ASN A 381 29.89 -10.10 2.63
CA ASN A 381 29.27 -8.88 2.10
C ASN A 381 30.09 -7.66 2.54
N LYS A 382 31.10 -7.27 1.75
CA LYS A 382 31.70 -5.94 1.89
C LYS A 382 30.66 -4.94 1.37
N LYS A 383 30.10 -4.09 2.25
CA LYS A 383 29.38 -2.87 1.84
C LYS A 383 30.35 -2.08 0.95
N LYS A 384 30.13 -2.11 -0.36
CA LYS A 384 30.92 -1.33 -1.31
C LYS A 384 30.15 -0.03 -1.56
N ASN A 385 30.76 1.11 -1.22
CA ASN A 385 30.22 2.44 -1.49
C ASN A 385 29.87 2.54 -2.99
N SER A 386 28.61 2.85 -3.27
CA SER A 386 27.96 2.72 -4.58
C SER A 386 28.25 3.90 -5.52
N THR A 387 29.52 4.22 -5.76
CA THR A 387 29.91 5.32 -6.67
C THR A 387 30.63 4.88 -7.94
N GLN A 388 31.06 3.62 -8.06
CA GLN A 388 31.65 3.13 -9.31
C GLN A 388 30.59 2.49 -10.22
N LYS A 389 30.08 3.26 -11.18
CA LYS A 389 29.46 2.71 -12.39
C LYS A 389 30.52 1.90 -13.13
N SER A 390 30.47 0.58 -13.01
CA SER A 390 31.25 -0.34 -13.84
C SER A 390 30.92 -0.07 -15.31
N GLY A 391 31.92 0.33 -16.11
CA GLY A 391 31.80 0.65 -17.53
C GLY A 391 31.60 -0.56 -18.44
N ARG A 392 31.03 -1.68 -17.95
CA ARG A 392 30.80 -2.86 -18.78
C ARG A 392 29.64 -2.63 -19.73
N ASN A 393 29.88 -2.97 -21.00
CA ASN A 393 28.89 -2.85 -22.05
C ASN A 393 27.80 -3.93 -21.88
N ILE A 394 26.61 -3.49 -21.46
CA ILE A 394 25.43 -4.34 -21.26
C ILE A 394 25.09 -5.13 -22.54
N ARG A 395 25.34 -4.55 -23.72
CA ARG A 395 25.05 -5.23 -24.99
C ARG A 395 25.98 -6.42 -25.22
N VAL A 396 27.26 -6.26 -24.91
CA VAL A 396 28.26 -7.33 -24.99
C VAL A 396 27.92 -8.43 -24.00
N LEU A 397 27.50 -8.06 -22.79
CA LEU A 397 27.05 -9.01 -21.78
C LEU A 397 25.82 -9.81 -22.24
N GLY A 398 24.86 -9.15 -22.90
CA GLY A 398 23.71 -9.81 -23.52
C GLY A 398 24.13 -10.80 -24.61
N LEU A 399 24.99 -10.37 -25.54
CA LEU A 399 25.48 -11.21 -26.64
C LEU A 399 26.18 -12.48 -26.14
N PHE A 400 27.21 -12.31 -25.31
CA PHE A 400 27.95 -13.45 -24.75
C PHE A 400 27.09 -14.29 -23.81
N GLY A 401 26.21 -13.66 -23.03
CA GLY A 401 25.26 -14.36 -22.17
C GLY A 401 24.33 -15.27 -22.95
N GLY A 402 23.72 -14.76 -24.03
CA GLY A 402 22.83 -15.54 -24.89
C GLY A 402 23.53 -16.68 -25.62
N PHE A 403 24.74 -16.44 -26.13
CA PHE A 403 25.58 -17.46 -26.75
C PHE A 403 25.89 -18.60 -25.77
N ILE A 404 26.44 -18.26 -24.60
CA ILE A 404 26.86 -19.26 -23.63
C ILE A 404 25.67 -20.06 -23.08
N ASP A 405 24.55 -19.39 -22.79
CA ASP A 405 23.33 -20.06 -22.31
C ASP A 405 22.86 -21.09 -23.34
N SER A 406 22.73 -20.70 -24.61
CA SER A 406 22.28 -21.60 -25.69
C SER A 406 23.28 -22.69 -26.03
N PHE A 407 24.57 -22.39 -25.99
CA PHE A 407 25.63 -23.32 -26.34
C PHE A 407 25.87 -24.39 -25.26
N THR A 408 25.70 -24.04 -23.99
CA THR A 408 26.00 -24.95 -22.88
C THR A 408 24.74 -25.47 -22.17
N GLY A 409 23.54 -25.03 -22.58
CA GLY A 409 22.28 -25.37 -21.91
C GLY A 409 22.03 -24.60 -20.62
N GLY A 410 22.83 -23.57 -20.30
CA GLY A 410 22.67 -22.73 -19.12
C GLY A 410 23.82 -21.74 -18.90
N GLY A 411 23.75 -20.90 -17.87
CA GLY A 411 24.84 -19.98 -17.51
C GLY A 411 24.45 -18.50 -17.48
N TRP A 412 23.27 -18.14 -17.99
CA TRP A 412 22.73 -16.79 -17.94
C TRP A 412 22.73 -16.19 -16.53
N GLY A 413 22.28 -16.96 -15.53
CA GLY A 413 22.17 -16.49 -14.14
C GLY A 413 23.51 -16.03 -13.55
N PRO A 414 24.52 -16.92 -13.43
CA PRO A 414 25.82 -16.54 -12.89
C PRO A 414 26.58 -15.48 -13.70
N ILE A 415 26.43 -15.48 -15.03
CA ILE A 415 27.14 -14.55 -15.91
C ILE A 415 26.43 -13.21 -15.96
N VAL A 416 25.19 -13.18 -16.45
CA VAL A 416 24.48 -11.94 -16.77
C VAL A 416 23.86 -11.34 -15.52
N THR A 417 23.00 -12.08 -14.83
CA THR A 417 22.35 -11.60 -13.60
C THR A 417 23.38 -11.31 -12.52
N GLY A 418 24.35 -12.22 -12.33
CA GLY A 418 25.44 -12.06 -11.37
C GLY A 418 26.33 -10.85 -11.65
N THR A 419 26.63 -10.53 -12.91
CA THR A 419 27.41 -9.34 -13.27
C THR A 419 26.62 -8.05 -13.05
N LEU A 420 25.35 -8.02 -13.44
CA LEU A 420 24.49 -6.85 -13.23
C LEU A 420 24.30 -6.52 -11.74
N LEU A 421 24.21 -7.54 -10.87
CA LEU A 421 24.18 -7.37 -9.42
C LEU A 421 25.52 -6.83 -8.88
N LYS A 422 26.65 -7.31 -9.41
CA LYS A 422 28.00 -6.82 -9.03
C LYS A 422 28.23 -5.37 -9.46
N ASP A 423 27.58 -4.90 -10.52
CA ASP A 423 27.68 -3.52 -11.01
C ASP A 423 26.87 -2.51 -10.16
N GLY A 424 26.33 -2.93 -9.01
CA GLY A 424 25.66 -2.05 -8.04
C GLY A 424 24.25 -1.61 -8.46
N ARG A 425 23.68 -2.23 -9.50
CA ARG A 425 22.30 -1.98 -9.92
C ARG A 425 21.34 -2.52 -8.87
N THR A 426 20.18 -1.87 -8.74
CA THR A 426 19.14 -2.24 -7.78
C THR A 426 18.66 -3.68 -8.02
N PRO A 427 18.81 -4.60 -7.03
CA PRO A 427 18.57 -6.04 -7.24
C PRO A 427 17.19 -6.38 -7.81
N ARG A 428 16.15 -5.68 -7.33
CA ARG A 428 14.77 -5.83 -7.81
C ARG A 428 14.66 -5.68 -9.33
N TYR A 429 15.27 -4.63 -9.89
CA TYR A 429 15.21 -4.35 -11.33
C TYR A 429 16.16 -5.22 -12.13
N VAL A 430 17.30 -5.62 -11.55
CA VAL A 430 18.22 -6.56 -12.20
C VAL A 430 17.56 -7.92 -12.38
N ILE A 431 17.00 -8.48 -11.31
CA ILE A 431 16.35 -9.80 -11.35
C ILE A 431 15.15 -9.74 -12.30
N GLY A 432 14.25 -8.77 -12.13
CA GLY A 432 13.06 -8.65 -12.99
C GLY A 432 13.39 -8.48 -14.48
N SER A 433 14.28 -7.55 -14.84
CA SER A 433 14.70 -7.35 -16.23
C SER A 433 15.49 -8.53 -16.79
N SER A 434 16.33 -9.17 -15.98
CA SER A 434 17.15 -10.30 -16.42
C SER A 434 16.29 -11.55 -16.68
N THR A 435 15.28 -11.81 -15.84
CA THR A 435 14.29 -12.89 -16.07
C THR A 435 13.48 -12.64 -17.32
N PHE A 436 13.00 -11.40 -17.54
CA PHE A 436 12.26 -11.05 -18.75
C PHE A 436 13.10 -11.20 -20.03
N ALA A 437 14.37 -10.76 -19.97
CA ALA A 437 15.29 -10.95 -21.08
C ALA A 437 15.64 -12.42 -21.30
N LYS A 438 15.73 -13.22 -20.23
CA LYS A 438 15.92 -14.67 -20.31
C LYS A 438 14.75 -15.37 -20.98
N PHE A 439 13.52 -14.97 -20.70
CA PHE A 439 12.34 -15.53 -21.38
C PHE A 439 12.38 -15.34 -22.90
N ILE A 440 12.75 -14.14 -23.36
CA ILE A 440 12.95 -13.86 -24.80
C ILE A 440 14.07 -14.74 -25.37
N LEU A 441 15.17 -14.86 -24.64
CA LEU A 441 16.30 -15.70 -25.00
C LEU A 441 15.89 -17.17 -25.15
N THR A 442 15.24 -17.75 -24.15
CA THR A 442 14.87 -19.17 -24.14
C THR A 442 13.88 -19.52 -25.24
N ILE A 443 12.94 -18.61 -25.56
CA ILE A 443 12.07 -18.76 -26.74
C ILE A 443 12.91 -18.82 -28.01
N THR A 444 13.85 -17.89 -28.17
CA THR A 444 14.70 -17.80 -29.35
C THR A 444 15.52 -19.08 -29.54
N SER A 445 16.14 -19.58 -28.46
CA SER A 445 16.92 -20.82 -28.49
C SER A 445 16.03 -22.03 -28.76
N ALA A 446 14.87 -22.13 -28.11
CA ALA A 446 13.92 -23.22 -28.33
C ALA A 446 13.45 -23.28 -29.79
N ILE A 447 13.07 -22.13 -30.38
CA ILE A 447 12.69 -22.05 -31.80
C ILE A 447 13.86 -22.47 -32.70
N THR A 448 15.07 -21.99 -32.41
CA THR A 448 16.26 -22.31 -33.23
C THR A 448 16.59 -23.80 -33.15
N PHE A 449 16.50 -24.42 -31.97
CA PHE A 449 16.68 -25.87 -31.82
C PHE A 449 15.59 -26.69 -32.49
N VAL A 450 14.32 -26.27 -32.39
CA VAL A 450 13.22 -26.93 -33.11
C VAL A 450 13.43 -26.85 -34.62
N MET A 451 13.90 -25.71 -35.14
CA MET A 451 14.17 -25.54 -36.58
C MET A 451 15.38 -26.35 -37.05
N THR A 452 16.34 -26.64 -36.18
CA THR A 452 17.62 -27.29 -36.57
C THR A 452 17.63 -28.79 -36.29
N ILE A 453 17.10 -29.22 -35.14
CA ILE A 453 17.13 -30.62 -34.66
C ILE A 453 15.74 -31.28 -34.76
N GLY A 454 14.66 -30.49 -34.82
CA GLY A 454 13.29 -30.99 -34.81
C GLY A 454 12.73 -31.25 -33.40
N ILE A 455 11.61 -31.98 -33.32
CA ILE A 455 10.82 -32.20 -32.08
C ILE A 455 10.99 -33.64 -31.55
N GLN A 456 12.03 -34.35 -31.97
CA GLN A 456 12.18 -35.80 -31.76
C GLN A 456 12.33 -36.19 -30.27
N HIS A 457 12.77 -35.28 -29.40
CA HIS A 457 13.02 -35.54 -27.98
C HIS A 457 12.02 -34.85 -27.04
N TRP A 458 10.76 -34.72 -27.48
CA TRP A 458 9.70 -34.09 -26.68
C TRP A 458 9.43 -34.81 -25.34
N ASN A 459 9.75 -36.11 -25.25
CA ASN A 459 9.71 -36.88 -24.01
C ASN A 459 10.63 -36.30 -22.92
N ILE A 460 11.84 -35.88 -23.30
CA ILE A 460 12.81 -35.24 -22.39
C ILE A 460 12.29 -33.86 -21.95
N VAL A 461 11.81 -33.06 -22.90
CA VAL A 461 11.22 -31.73 -22.63
C VAL A 461 10.07 -31.84 -21.63
N LEU A 462 9.12 -32.74 -21.86
CA LEU A 462 7.96 -32.92 -20.99
C LEU A 462 8.33 -33.43 -19.61
N GLY A 463 9.25 -34.39 -19.52
CA GLY A 463 9.70 -34.88 -18.21
C GLY A 463 10.27 -33.75 -17.37
N ILE A 464 11.23 -32.99 -17.92
CA ILE A 464 11.86 -31.85 -17.24
C ILE A 464 10.83 -30.78 -16.86
N LEU A 465 9.91 -30.43 -17.77
CA LEU A 465 8.88 -29.41 -17.56
C LEU A 465 7.90 -29.82 -16.46
N ILE A 466 7.32 -31.03 -16.54
CA ILE A 466 6.35 -31.54 -15.56
C ILE A 466 7.01 -31.69 -14.19
N GLY A 467 8.22 -32.25 -14.14
CA GLY A 467 9.01 -32.34 -12.92
C GLY A 467 9.23 -30.97 -12.27
N GLY A 468 9.54 -29.95 -13.06
CA GLY A 468 9.65 -28.57 -12.57
C GLY A 468 8.34 -28.03 -12.01
N ILE A 469 7.26 -28.08 -12.78
CA ILE A 469 5.94 -27.55 -12.39
C ILE A 469 5.45 -28.17 -11.07
N ILE A 470 5.57 -29.49 -10.90
CA ILE A 470 5.17 -30.20 -9.67
C ILE A 470 5.96 -29.70 -8.47
N THR A 471 7.23 -29.34 -8.66
CA THR A 471 8.16 -29.01 -7.58
C THR A 471 8.10 -27.55 -7.15
N ALA A 472 7.69 -26.64 -8.04
CA ALA A 472 7.68 -25.20 -7.77
C ALA A 472 7.02 -24.80 -6.43
N PRO A 473 5.88 -25.38 -5.99
CA PRO A 473 5.29 -25.09 -4.68
C PRO A 473 6.17 -25.54 -3.50
N PHE A 474 6.80 -26.72 -3.61
CA PHE A 474 7.71 -27.26 -2.58
C PHE A 474 8.98 -26.42 -2.49
N ALA A 475 9.53 -25.99 -3.63
CA ALA A 475 10.68 -25.10 -3.70
C ALA A 475 10.39 -23.79 -2.96
N ALA A 476 9.22 -23.16 -3.21
CA ALA A 476 8.81 -21.94 -2.51
C ALA A 476 8.73 -22.13 -0.99
N MET A 477 8.21 -23.27 -0.52
CA MET A 477 8.15 -23.60 0.91
C MET A 477 9.55 -23.78 1.50
N LEU A 478 10.47 -24.43 0.78
CA LEU A 478 11.84 -24.68 1.21
C LEU A 478 12.65 -23.37 1.35
N THR A 479 12.44 -22.42 0.45
CA THR A 479 13.07 -21.08 0.47
C THR A 479 12.80 -20.32 1.76
N SER A 480 11.60 -20.49 2.32
CA SER A 480 11.20 -19.81 3.55
C SER A 480 11.88 -20.36 4.81
N ARG A 481 12.49 -21.56 4.73
CA ARG A 481 13.05 -22.28 5.88
C ARG A 481 14.56 -22.46 5.84
N LEU A 482 15.21 -22.35 4.68
CA LEU A 482 16.65 -22.59 4.54
C LEU A 482 17.48 -21.29 4.39
N PRO A 483 18.61 -21.17 5.10
CA PRO A 483 19.54 -20.06 4.87
C PRO A 483 20.13 -20.13 3.45
N ILE A 484 20.04 -19.01 2.71
CA ILE A 484 20.56 -18.84 1.34
C ILE A 484 22.00 -19.36 1.18
N LYS A 485 22.86 -19.17 2.18
CA LYS A 485 24.24 -19.66 2.18
C LYS A 485 24.32 -21.20 2.08
N LYS A 486 23.51 -21.93 2.87
CA LYS A 486 23.51 -23.40 2.86
C LYS A 486 23.09 -23.92 1.48
N MET A 487 22.13 -23.23 0.85
CA MET A 487 21.67 -23.56 -0.48
C MET A 487 22.78 -23.45 -1.52
N PHE A 488 23.46 -22.30 -1.60
CA PHE A 488 24.58 -22.14 -2.53
C PHE A 488 25.71 -23.16 -2.31
N VAL A 489 25.94 -23.60 -1.07
CA VAL A 489 26.91 -24.66 -0.77
C VAL A 489 26.46 -25.99 -1.36
N VAL A 490 25.23 -26.43 -1.06
CA VAL A 490 24.68 -27.70 -1.57
C VAL A 490 24.72 -27.74 -3.10
N ILE A 491 24.29 -26.65 -3.74
CA ILE A 491 24.23 -26.54 -5.20
C ILE A 491 25.62 -26.55 -5.82
N GLY A 492 26.54 -25.76 -5.27
CA GLY A 492 27.92 -25.70 -5.74
C GLY A 492 28.59 -27.06 -5.65
N VAL A 493 28.45 -27.76 -4.52
CA VAL A 493 29.01 -29.12 -4.32
C VAL A 493 28.37 -30.13 -5.29
N LEU A 494 27.05 -30.09 -5.47
CA LEU A 494 26.35 -30.97 -6.40
C LEU A 494 26.88 -30.79 -7.84
N ILE A 495 26.90 -29.55 -8.34
CA ILE A 495 27.38 -29.24 -9.70
C ILE A 495 28.84 -29.68 -9.85
N ILE A 496 29.72 -29.37 -8.90
CA ILE A 496 31.14 -29.77 -8.95
C ILE A 496 31.28 -31.29 -9.04
N THR A 497 30.55 -32.02 -8.20
CA THR A 497 30.62 -33.48 -8.14
C THR A 497 30.15 -34.11 -9.45
N LEU A 498 28.99 -33.68 -9.95
CA LEU A 498 28.43 -34.18 -11.21
C LEU A 498 29.30 -33.83 -12.42
N SER A 499 29.84 -32.61 -12.47
CA SER A 499 30.76 -32.20 -13.53
C SER A 499 32.05 -33.02 -13.52
N LEU A 500 32.63 -33.31 -12.34
CA LEU A 500 33.81 -34.17 -12.23
C LEU A 500 33.53 -35.59 -12.74
N ILE A 501 32.40 -36.18 -12.35
CA ILE A 501 31.99 -37.50 -12.84
C ILE A 501 31.81 -37.49 -14.36
N SER A 502 31.18 -36.45 -14.91
CA SER A 502 30.98 -36.28 -16.35
C SER A 502 32.30 -36.14 -17.11
N ILE A 503 33.27 -35.39 -16.57
CA ILE A 503 34.61 -35.25 -17.16
C ILE A 503 35.32 -36.61 -17.19
N VAL A 504 35.33 -37.34 -16.07
CA VAL A 504 35.97 -38.66 -16.00
C VAL A 504 35.35 -39.61 -17.02
N LYS A 505 34.01 -39.71 -17.07
CA LYS A 505 33.29 -40.51 -18.06
C LYS A 505 33.50 -40.10 -19.50
N SER A 506 33.87 -38.84 -19.76
CA SER A 506 34.14 -38.36 -21.12
C SER A 506 35.58 -38.65 -21.56
N LEU A 507 36.48 -38.98 -20.61
CA LEU A 507 37.89 -39.29 -20.84
C LEU A 507 38.19 -40.79 -20.84
N THR A 508 37.31 -41.60 -20.23
CA THR A 508 37.32 -43.07 -20.24
C THR A 508 36.37 -43.59 -21.29
#